data_AF-A0AB74JHV0-F1
#
_entry.id   AF-A0AB74JHV0-F1
#
_cell.length_a   1.000
_cell.length_b   1.000
_cell.length_c   1.000
_cell.angle_alpha   90.00
_cell.angle_beta   90.00
_cell.angle_gamma   90.00
#
_symmetry.space_group_name_H-M   'P 1'
#
loop_
_entity.id
_entity.type
_entity.pdbx_description
1 polymer ?
#
loop_
_entity_poly.entity_id
_entity_poly.type
_entity_poly.pdbx_seq_one_letter_code
_entity_poly.pdbx_strand_id
1 'polypeptide(L)'
;MDHPSFPATTTTPLEYSLFSPSKAAEQQRLAKDWTYIHSFLRKKYPAPSRVPKFEENEETLIALLALAAANEKADEGWSGVCRVEEMALRELEEEEERKKQDTNNINTTILNNLQSSLSKPGTSDLLTHATASISLTSPSTSPTSLATHLLNLTTSLFSLTQQFSQTTSLQTSLQSQSSHLQSDLRTLTSAPFTPEPNLPKRTSETLRQTKLLKAKIAEYDERLRNSSSSIPEPLLMEVEQAGKAAEVLMQRLADVEGKIAIYEGVSPEPREVRRQMQDLRRELEMWVRRRDELFEGLVGGGGGGGRR
;
A
#
# COMPACT_ATOMS: atom_id res chain seq x y z
N MET A 1 4.78 19.83 -135.52
CA MET A 1 5.54 21.08 -135.27
C MET A 1 4.97 21.66 -134.01
N ASP A 2 5.75 21.50 -132.95
CA ASP A 2 5.36 21.48 -131.56
C ASP A 2 5.15 22.86 -130.92
N HIS A 3 4.30 22.83 -129.89
CA HIS A 3 4.32 23.56 -128.61
C HIS A 3 3.04 24.37 -128.30
N PRO A 4 2.29 24.00 -127.24
CA PRO A 4 1.30 24.86 -126.63
C PRO A 4 1.84 25.60 -125.40
N SER A 5 1.33 26.83 -125.31
CA SER A 5 1.35 27.86 -124.25
C SER A 5 0.96 27.38 -122.85
N PHE A 6 1.33 28.14 -121.80
CA PHE A 6 0.41 28.71 -120.79
C PHE A 6 1.16 29.64 -119.79
N PRO A 7 0.47 30.54 -119.04
CA PRO A 7 0.88 31.94 -118.87
C PRO A 7 1.16 32.36 -117.41
N ALA A 8 1.50 33.64 -117.25
CA ALA A 8 1.84 34.34 -116.03
C ALA A 8 0.71 34.42 -114.97
N THR A 9 1.09 34.45 -113.69
CA THR A 9 0.31 35.20 -112.69
C THR A 9 1.18 35.84 -111.60
N THR A 10 0.76 37.06 -111.30
CA THR A 10 1.31 38.18 -110.52
C THR A 10 1.34 37.99 -109.00
N THR A 11 2.45 38.41 -108.40
CA THR A 11 2.66 39.21 -107.17
C THR A 11 1.54 39.37 -106.13
N THR A 12 1.81 39.00 -104.87
CA THR A 12 1.76 39.89 -103.67
C THR A 12 2.57 39.29 -102.50
N PRO A 13 3.68 39.91 -102.08
CA PRO A 13 4.26 39.75 -100.75
C PRO A 13 3.69 40.82 -99.80
N LEU A 14 3.65 40.57 -98.50
CA LEU A 14 4.09 41.46 -97.40
C LEU A 14 3.54 40.96 -96.04
N GLU A 15 4.41 41.04 -95.02
CA GLU A 15 4.17 40.83 -93.58
C GLU A 15 4.32 39.42 -92.96
N TYR A 16 5.15 38.55 -93.55
CA TYR A 16 5.81 37.52 -92.74
C TYR A 16 7.30 37.62 -92.96
N SER A 17 8.07 37.63 -91.87
CA SER A 17 9.54 37.60 -91.83
C SER A 17 10.25 38.97 -91.73
N LEU A 18 10.01 39.68 -90.62
CA LEU A 18 11.01 40.60 -90.03
C LEU A 18 11.62 40.07 -88.72
N PHE A 19 11.44 38.79 -88.42
CA PHE A 19 12.16 38.12 -87.34
C PHE A 19 13.10 37.08 -87.91
N SER A 20 14.41 37.35 -87.81
CA SER A 20 15.43 36.33 -88.06
C SER A 20 15.18 35.13 -87.12
N PRO A 21 15.17 33.88 -87.61
CA PRO A 21 14.88 32.68 -86.82
C PRO A 21 15.67 32.58 -85.50
N SER A 22 16.89 33.13 -85.46
CA SER A 22 17.72 33.20 -84.25
C SER A 22 17.09 34.04 -83.14
N LYS A 23 16.52 35.21 -83.46
CA LYS A 23 15.88 36.10 -82.48
C LYS A 23 14.55 35.54 -81.98
N ALA A 24 13.79 34.89 -82.87
CA ALA A 24 12.56 34.21 -82.47
C ALA A 24 12.82 33.04 -81.52
N ALA A 25 13.89 32.27 -81.75
CA ALA A 25 14.30 31.19 -80.85
C ALA A 25 14.74 31.70 -79.46
N GLU A 26 15.48 32.81 -79.40
CA GLU A 26 15.89 33.45 -78.15
C GLU A 26 14.68 33.96 -77.35
N GLN A 27 13.73 34.63 -78.01
CA GLN A 27 12.49 35.08 -77.37
C GLN A 27 11.64 33.91 -76.86
N GLN A 28 11.58 32.80 -77.60
CA GLN A 28 10.90 31.59 -77.14
C GLN A 28 11.58 30.95 -75.92
N ARG A 29 12.91 30.99 -75.84
CA ARG A 29 13.65 30.50 -74.67
C ARG A 29 13.39 31.37 -73.45
N LEU A 30 13.50 32.69 -73.60
CA LEU A 30 13.20 33.65 -72.53
C LEU A 30 11.75 33.52 -72.04
N ALA A 31 10.79 33.35 -72.96
CA ALA A 31 9.40 33.12 -72.59
C ALA A 31 9.22 31.83 -71.76
N LYS A 32 9.91 30.74 -72.12
CA LYS A 32 9.87 29.48 -71.35
C LYS A 32 10.46 29.67 -69.95
N ASP A 33 11.60 30.36 -69.83
CA ASP A 33 12.25 30.61 -68.54
C ASP A 33 11.35 31.46 -67.62
N TRP A 34 10.66 32.46 -68.17
CA TRP A 34 9.65 33.22 -67.44
C TRP A 34 8.45 32.37 -67.00
N THR A 35 7.91 31.51 -67.88
CA THR A 35 6.81 30.62 -67.48
C THR A 35 7.21 29.67 -66.34
N TYR A 36 8.44 29.17 -66.33
CA TYR A 36 8.98 28.35 -65.25
C TYR A 36 9.05 29.14 -63.94
N ILE A 37 9.61 30.37 -63.95
CA ILE A 37 9.69 31.21 -62.75
C ILE A 37 8.30 31.59 -62.22
N HIS A 38 7.34 31.94 -63.07
CA HIS A 38 5.98 32.21 -62.61
C HIS A 38 5.32 30.99 -61.97
N SER A 39 5.58 29.79 -62.50
CA SER A 39 5.10 28.55 -61.90
C SER A 39 5.77 28.27 -60.54
N PHE A 40 7.07 28.52 -60.42
CA PHE A 40 7.86 28.40 -59.19
C PHE A 40 7.39 29.39 -58.11
N LEU A 41 7.21 30.67 -58.48
CA LEU A 41 6.71 31.70 -57.57
C LEU A 41 5.29 31.40 -57.11
N ARG A 42 4.42 30.89 -57.99
CA ARG A 42 3.06 30.45 -57.61
C ARG A 42 3.09 29.28 -56.63
N LYS A 43 4.08 28.38 -56.74
CA LYS A 43 4.28 27.28 -55.79
C LYS A 43 4.77 27.77 -54.42
N LYS A 44 5.65 28.78 -54.38
CA LYS A 44 6.20 29.35 -53.13
C LYS A 44 5.26 30.34 -52.42
N TYR A 45 4.34 30.99 -53.16
CA TYR A 45 3.30 31.87 -52.60
C TYR A 45 1.89 31.29 -52.77
N PRO A 46 1.48 30.32 -51.95
CA PRO A 46 0.10 29.86 -51.91
C PRO A 46 -0.82 30.93 -51.28
N ALA A 47 -2.11 30.88 -51.60
CA ALA A 47 -3.11 31.85 -51.12
C ALA A 47 -3.14 31.90 -49.57
N PRO A 48 -3.23 33.08 -48.94
CA PRO A 48 -3.66 34.39 -49.49
C PRO A 48 -2.54 35.32 -50.00
N SER A 49 -1.27 34.91 -49.95
CA SER A 49 -0.15 35.75 -50.38
C SER A 49 -0.01 35.78 -51.90
N ARG A 50 -0.12 36.96 -52.52
CA ARG A 50 0.08 37.14 -53.96
C ARG A 50 1.54 37.42 -54.27
N VAL A 51 2.04 36.89 -55.38
CA VAL A 51 3.39 37.19 -55.90
C VAL A 51 3.55 38.72 -56.02
N PRO A 52 4.58 39.33 -55.40
CA PRO A 52 4.86 40.75 -55.52
C PRO A 52 5.06 41.18 -56.98
N LYS A 53 4.68 42.41 -57.33
CA LYS A 53 4.98 42.97 -58.66
C LYS A 53 6.47 43.30 -58.75
N PHE A 54 7.13 42.90 -59.83
CA PHE A 54 8.53 43.21 -60.10
C PHE A 54 8.72 43.49 -61.59
N GLU A 55 9.86 44.07 -61.95
CA GLU A 55 10.20 44.39 -63.34
C GLU A 55 10.75 43.15 -64.05
N GLU A 56 10.22 42.84 -65.23
CA GLU A 56 10.68 41.72 -66.06
C GLU A 56 11.87 42.18 -66.93
N ASN A 57 13.06 42.17 -66.32
CA ASN A 57 14.33 42.46 -66.99
C ASN A 57 15.19 41.18 -67.11
N GLU A 58 16.11 41.11 -68.06
CA GLU A 58 17.02 39.97 -68.26
C GLU A 58 17.88 39.69 -67.01
N GLU A 59 18.35 40.74 -66.33
CA GLU A 59 19.10 40.61 -65.06
C GLU A 59 18.24 39.97 -63.95
N THR A 60 16.95 40.33 -63.89
CA THR A 60 16.01 39.75 -62.91
C THR A 60 15.67 38.30 -63.22
N LEU A 61 15.58 37.93 -64.51
CA LEU A 61 15.37 36.55 -64.95
C LEU A 61 16.54 35.66 -64.49
N ILE A 62 17.77 36.12 -64.71
CA ILE A 62 18.98 35.38 -64.33
C ILE A 62 19.05 35.20 -62.80
N ALA A 63 18.77 36.26 -62.04
CA ALA A 63 18.77 36.21 -60.58
C ALA A 63 17.66 35.27 -60.03
N LEU A 64 16.45 35.32 -60.59
CA LEU A 64 15.33 34.48 -60.17
C LEU A 64 15.53 33.01 -60.55
N LEU A 65 16.15 32.73 -61.70
CA LEU A 65 16.48 31.37 -62.11
C LEU A 65 17.58 30.78 -61.22
N ALA A 66 18.60 31.57 -60.87
CA ALA A 66 19.62 31.16 -59.91
C ALA A 66 19.02 30.90 -58.52
N LEU A 67 18.08 31.74 -58.06
CA LEU A 67 17.37 31.54 -56.80
C LEU A 67 16.49 30.29 -56.83
N ALA A 68 15.76 30.05 -57.92
CA ALA A 68 14.92 28.86 -58.07
C ALA A 68 15.77 27.58 -58.01
N ALA A 69 16.89 27.54 -58.74
CA ALA A 69 17.82 26.41 -58.70
C ALA A 69 18.45 26.20 -57.32
N ALA A 70 18.85 27.27 -56.63
CA ALA A 70 19.39 27.19 -55.27
C ALA A 70 18.33 26.71 -54.28
N ASN A 71 17.08 27.12 -54.45
CA ASN A 71 15.97 26.72 -53.60
C ASN A 71 15.58 25.26 -53.82
N GLU A 72 15.49 24.79 -55.06
CA GLU A 72 15.26 23.38 -55.37
C GLU A 72 16.36 22.49 -54.80
N LYS A 73 17.64 22.89 -54.94
CA LYS A 73 18.76 22.18 -54.32
C LYS A 73 18.67 22.17 -52.79
N ALA A 74 18.20 23.25 -52.17
CA ALA A 74 17.98 23.30 -50.73
C ALA A 74 16.82 22.38 -50.32
N ASP A 75 15.70 22.40 -51.04
CA ASP A 75 14.53 21.55 -50.80
C ASP A 75 14.89 20.05 -50.94
N GLU A 76 15.68 19.68 -51.94
CA GLU A 76 16.22 18.32 -52.12
C GLU A 76 17.14 17.92 -50.96
N GLY A 77 18.02 18.83 -50.54
CA GLY A 77 18.90 18.63 -49.39
C GLY A 77 18.10 18.40 -48.10
N TRP A 78 17.10 19.25 -47.83
CA TRP A 78 16.20 19.12 -46.68
C TRP A 78 15.40 17.83 -46.72
N SER A 79 14.84 17.46 -47.87
CA SER A 79 14.13 16.20 -48.03
C SER A 79 15.04 14.99 -47.78
N GLY A 80 16.31 15.08 -48.19
CA GLY A 80 17.31 14.06 -47.90
C GLY A 80 17.59 13.91 -46.41
N VAL A 81 17.77 15.03 -45.70
CA VAL A 81 17.99 15.05 -44.24
C VAL A 81 16.78 14.47 -43.51
N CYS A 82 15.56 14.93 -43.81
CA CYS A 82 14.36 14.41 -43.16
C CYS A 82 14.20 12.90 -43.34
N ARG A 83 14.54 12.36 -44.51
CA ARG A 83 14.48 10.91 -44.77
C ARG A 83 15.51 10.14 -43.94
N VAL A 84 16.73 10.68 -43.80
CA VAL A 84 17.78 10.06 -42.98
C VAL A 84 17.38 10.10 -41.50
N GLU A 85 16.85 11.21 -41.02
CA GLU A 85 16.34 11.34 -39.65
C GLU A 85 15.20 10.35 -39.39
N GLU A 86 14.23 10.24 -40.30
CA GLU A 86 13.13 9.27 -40.17
C GLU A 86 13.64 7.82 -40.12
N MET A 87 14.62 7.48 -40.97
CA MET A 87 15.25 6.15 -40.94
C MET A 87 16.00 5.90 -39.63
N ALA A 88 16.75 6.89 -39.14
CA ALA A 88 17.47 6.78 -37.87
C ALA A 88 16.52 6.65 -36.66
N LEU A 89 15.41 7.41 -36.65
CA LEU A 89 14.38 7.28 -35.62
C LEU A 89 13.74 5.89 -35.64
N ARG A 90 13.42 5.38 -36.82
CA ARG A 90 12.85 4.03 -36.97
C ARG A 90 13.82 2.95 -36.47
N GLU A 91 15.11 3.08 -36.77
CA GLU A 91 16.13 2.14 -36.28
C GLU A 91 16.25 2.16 -34.74
N LEU A 92 16.20 3.35 -34.14
CA LEU A 92 16.20 3.50 -32.67
C LEU A 92 14.96 2.89 -32.03
N GLU A 93 13.77 3.15 -32.59
CA GLU A 93 12.52 2.55 -32.11
C GLU A 93 12.57 1.02 -32.19
N GLU A 94 13.03 0.46 -33.31
CA GLU A 94 13.20 -0.99 -33.46
C GLU A 94 14.23 -1.56 -32.46
N GLU A 95 15.32 -0.84 -32.18
CA GLU A 95 16.31 -1.27 -31.20
C GLU A 95 15.77 -1.21 -29.77
N GLU A 96 14.98 -0.20 -29.42
CA GLU A 96 14.28 -0.14 -28.15
C GLU A 96 13.29 -1.28 -27.99
N GLU A 97 12.50 -1.59 -29.01
CA GLU A 97 11.55 -2.70 -28.98
C GLU A 97 12.26 -4.05 -28.88
N ARG A 98 13.38 -4.24 -29.60
CA ARG A 98 14.25 -5.43 -29.44
C ARG A 98 14.77 -5.53 -28.00
N LYS A 99 15.30 -4.44 -27.44
CA LYS A 99 15.79 -4.41 -26.04
C LYS A 99 14.66 -4.70 -25.04
N LYS A 100 13.47 -4.15 -25.23
CA LYS A 100 12.29 -4.43 -24.37
C LYS A 100 11.87 -5.89 -24.48
N GLN A 101 11.86 -6.46 -25.67
CA GLN A 101 11.52 -7.87 -25.87
C GLN A 101 12.57 -8.80 -25.24
N ASP A 102 13.85 -8.53 -25.45
CA ASP A 102 14.95 -9.31 -24.88
C ASP A 102 14.95 -9.25 -23.35
N THR A 103 14.80 -8.04 -22.77
CA THR A 103 14.70 -7.88 -21.32
C THR A 103 13.45 -8.52 -20.74
N ASN A 104 12.31 -8.44 -21.41
CA ASN A 104 11.10 -9.14 -20.99
C ASN A 104 11.28 -10.66 -21.03
N ASN A 105 11.92 -11.19 -22.08
CA ASN A 105 12.19 -12.63 -22.19
C ASN A 105 13.20 -13.11 -21.13
N ILE A 106 14.23 -12.31 -20.84
CA ILE A 106 15.16 -12.59 -19.74
C ILE A 106 14.42 -12.54 -18.39
N ASN A 107 13.57 -11.54 -18.16
CA ASN A 107 12.80 -11.44 -16.92
C ASN A 107 11.83 -12.62 -16.77
N THR A 108 11.12 -13.03 -17.82
CA THR A 108 10.20 -14.17 -17.75
C THR A 108 10.94 -15.48 -17.53
N THR A 109 12.10 -15.69 -18.17
CA THR A 109 12.93 -16.88 -17.92
C THR A 109 13.48 -16.91 -16.49
N ILE A 110 13.94 -15.78 -15.96
CA ILE A 110 14.36 -15.66 -14.55
C ILE A 110 13.18 -15.97 -13.61
N LEU A 111 12.00 -15.39 -13.86
CA LEU A 111 10.81 -15.64 -13.04
C LEU A 111 10.39 -17.10 -13.07
N ASN A 112 10.41 -17.75 -14.24
CA ASN A 112 10.11 -19.17 -14.37
C ASN A 112 11.15 -20.05 -13.63
N ASN A 113 12.44 -19.71 -13.72
CA ASN A 113 13.49 -20.41 -12.99
C ASN A 113 13.31 -20.24 -11.47
N LEU A 114 13.02 -19.03 -11.00
CA LEU A 114 12.73 -18.77 -9.58
C LEU A 114 11.49 -19.53 -9.12
N GLN A 115 10.41 -19.52 -9.91
CA GLN A 115 9.19 -20.26 -9.62
C GLN A 115 9.44 -21.77 -9.53
N SER A 116 10.28 -22.33 -10.41
CA SER A 116 10.67 -23.74 -10.36
C SER A 116 11.61 -24.08 -9.19
N SER A 117 12.37 -23.09 -8.71
CA SER A 117 13.31 -23.23 -7.59
C SER A 117 12.63 -23.04 -6.23
N LEU A 118 11.44 -22.44 -6.18
CA LEU A 118 10.70 -22.25 -4.94
C LEU A 118 10.10 -23.58 -4.45
N SER A 119 10.36 -23.89 -3.18
CA SER A 119 9.71 -25.00 -2.49
C SER A 119 8.20 -24.72 -2.32
N LYS A 120 7.37 -25.77 -2.26
CA LYS A 120 5.91 -25.67 -2.03
C LYS A 120 5.54 -24.70 -0.88
N PRO A 121 6.15 -24.77 0.33
CA PRO A 121 5.92 -23.77 1.38
C PRO A 121 6.29 -22.33 0.98
N GLY A 122 7.38 -22.13 0.23
CA GLY A 122 7.77 -20.80 -0.23
C GLY A 122 6.74 -20.18 -1.19
N THR A 123 6.09 -21.00 -2.01
CA THR A 123 4.99 -20.52 -2.87
C THR A 123 3.75 -20.14 -2.08
N SER A 124 3.40 -20.89 -1.03
CA SER A 124 2.28 -20.52 -0.16
C SER A 124 2.57 -19.26 0.63
N ASP A 125 3.80 -19.07 1.12
CA ASP A 125 4.19 -17.87 1.87
C ASP A 125 4.16 -16.60 1.00
N LEU A 126 4.59 -16.71 -0.26
CA LEU A 126 4.50 -15.59 -1.20
C LEU A 126 3.04 -15.27 -1.53
N LEU A 127 2.19 -16.29 -1.73
CA LEU A 127 0.76 -16.08 -1.95
C LEU A 127 0.05 -15.49 -0.72
N THR A 128 0.36 -15.93 0.49
CA THR A 128 -0.21 -15.33 1.71
C THR A 128 0.24 -13.89 1.87
N HIS A 129 1.49 -13.58 1.52
CA HIS A 129 2.01 -12.22 1.52
C HIS A 129 1.34 -11.31 0.48
N ALA A 130 1.15 -11.82 -0.74
CA ALA A 130 0.43 -11.11 -1.81
C ALA A 130 -1.04 -10.88 -1.43
N THR A 131 -1.72 -11.90 -0.90
CA THR A 131 -3.12 -11.78 -0.45
C THR A 131 -3.25 -10.85 0.75
N ALA A 132 -2.29 -10.83 1.68
CA ALA A 132 -2.23 -9.85 2.75
C ALA A 132 -2.04 -8.43 2.19
N SER A 133 -1.11 -8.22 1.25
CA SER A 133 -0.89 -6.92 0.62
C SER A 133 -2.14 -6.37 -0.07
N ILE A 134 -2.88 -7.24 -0.77
CA ILE A 134 -4.15 -6.90 -1.43
C ILE A 134 -5.22 -6.58 -0.39
N SER A 135 -5.36 -7.42 0.64
CA SER A 135 -6.39 -7.25 1.68
C SER A 135 -6.16 -5.97 2.49
N LEU A 136 -4.90 -5.62 2.79
CA LEU A 136 -4.54 -4.37 3.44
C LEU A 136 -4.55 -3.16 2.50
N THR A 137 -4.80 -3.36 1.19
CA THR A 137 -4.72 -2.31 0.14
C THR A 137 -3.43 -1.49 0.26
N SER A 138 -2.31 -2.17 0.55
CA SER A 138 -1.03 -1.50 0.76
C SER A 138 -0.37 -1.20 -0.58
N PRO A 139 0.18 0.01 -0.78
CA PRO A 139 0.94 0.35 -1.99
C PRO A 139 2.32 -0.32 -2.03
N SER A 140 2.76 -0.93 -0.91
CA SER A 140 4.05 -1.61 -0.80
C SER A 140 3.88 -3.07 -0.43
N THR A 141 4.66 -3.94 -1.10
CA THR A 141 4.81 -5.37 -0.79
C THR A 141 5.91 -5.63 0.22
N SER A 142 6.47 -4.61 0.89
CA SER A 142 7.45 -4.82 1.96
C SER A 142 6.77 -5.41 3.21
N PRO A 143 7.28 -6.49 3.82
CA PRO A 143 6.70 -7.08 5.03
C PRO A 143 6.68 -6.11 6.21
N THR A 144 7.71 -5.26 6.34
CA THR A 144 7.76 -4.22 7.37
C THR A 144 6.68 -3.16 7.14
N SER A 145 6.45 -2.79 5.88
CA SER A 145 5.38 -1.83 5.53
C SER A 145 3.99 -2.42 5.81
N LEU A 146 3.76 -3.70 5.50
CA LEU A 146 2.50 -4.37 5.82
C LEU A 146 2.29 -4.50 7.33
N ALA A 147 3.34 -4.87 8.08
CA ALA A 147 3.27 -4.98 9.54
C ALA A 147 2.96 -3.63 10.20
N THR A 148 3.60 -2.55 9.76
CA THR A 148 3.32 -1.20 10.26
C THR A 148 1.91 -0.73 9.90
N HIS A 149 1.43 -1.00 8.68
CA HIS A 149 0.04 -0.75 8.30
C HIS A 149 -0.94 -1.53 9.17
N LEU A 150 -0.68 -2.82 9.42
CA LEU A 150 -1.50 -3.66 10.28
C LEU A 150 -1.53 -3.09 11.71
N LEU A 151 -0.37 -2.75 12.28
CA LEU A 151 -0.28 -2.15 13.60
C LEU A 151 -1.09 -0.85 13.66
N ASN A 152 -0.93 0.05 12.69
CA ASN A 152 -1.68 1.29 12.63
C ASN A 152 -3.19 1.04 12.55
N LEU A 153 -3.64 0.08 11.72
CA LEU A 153 -5.04 -0.32 11.65
C LEU A 153 -5.54 -0.85 13.00
N THR A 154 -4.78 -1.72 13.68
CA THR A 154 -5.17 -2.25 14.99
C THR A 154 -5.24 -1.17 16.07
N THR A 155 -4.27 -0.24 16.10
CA THR A 155 -4.27 0.89 17.02
C THR A 155 -5.45 1.82 16.75
N SER A 156 -5.76 2.08 15.48
CA SER A 156 -6.90 2.91 15.08
C SER A 156 -8.23 2.26 15.49
N LEU A 157 -8.37 0.95 15.28
CA LEU A 157 -9.55 0.18 15.67
C LEU A 157 -9.75 0.25 17.18
N PHE A 158 -8.69 -0.01 17.97
CA PHE A 158 -8.77 0.06 19.42
C PHE A 158 -9.12 1.46 19.92
N SER A 159 -8.54 2.49 19.30
CA SER A 159 -8.85 3.89 19.64
C SER A 159 -10.32 4.21 19.35
N LEU A 160 -10.85 3.74 18.22
CA LEU A 160 -12.25 3.93 17.85
C LEU A 160 -13.20 3.19 18.79
N THR A 161 -12.89 1.94 19.16
CA THR A 161 -13.73 1.17 20.10
C THR A 161 -13.72 1.79 21.49
N GLN A 162 -12.59 2.32 21.93
CA GLN A 162 -12.49 3.08 23.17
C GLN A 162 -13.28 4.40 23.12
N GLN A 163 -13.19 5.16 22.03
CA GLN A 163 -13.99 6.38 21.87
C GLN A 163 -15.49 6.07 21.84
N PHE A 164 -15.88 4.97 21.20
CA PHE A 164 -17.26 4.50 21.18
C PHE A 164 -17.76 4.12 22.58
N SER A 165 -16.98 3.39 23.37
CA SER A 165 -17.34 3.05 24.75
C SER A 165 -17.44 4.28 25.66
N GLN A 166 -16.56 5.26 25.48
CA GLN A 166 -16.63 6.54 26.20
C GLN A 166 -17.88 7.35 25.82
N THR A 167 -18.17 7.47 24.53
CA THR A 167 -19.32 8.22 24.02
C THR A 167 -20.63 7.58 24.47
N THR A 168 -20.73 6.25 24.45
CA THR A 168 -21.91 5.52 24.94
C THR A 168 -22.10 5.68 26.46
N SER A 169 -21.01 5.67 27.24
CA SER A 169 -21.08 5.98 28.68
C SER A 169 -21.54 7.42 28.95
N LEU A 170 -21.03 8.39 28.20
CA LEU A 170 -21.48 9.78 28.30
C LEU A 170 -22.95 9.94 27.91
N GLN A 171 -23.39 9.28 26.83
CA GLN A 171 -24.78 9.31 26.38
C GLN A 171 -25.73 8.75 27.45
N THR A 172 -25.39 7.61 28.04
CA THR A 172 -26.21 6.99 29.11
C THR A 172 -26.24 7.86 30.36
N SER A 173 -25.13 8.53 30.71
CA SER A 173 -25.08 9.49 31.82
C SER A 173 -25.93 10.74 31.55
N LEU A 174 -25.85 11.32 30.35
CA LEU A 174 -26.70 12.46 29.98
C LEU A 174 -28.18 12.10 29.94
N GLN A 175 -28.51 10.89 29.47
CA GLN A 175 -29.88 10.42 29.45
C GLN A 175 -30.43 10.21 30.88
N SER A 176 -29.63 9.68 31.80
CA SER A 176 -30.03 9.52 33.20
C SER A 176 -30.12 10.86 33.94
N GLN A 177 -29.22 11.80 33.67
CA GLN A 177 -29.33 13.17 34.21
C GLN A 177 -30.55 13.90 33.66
N SER A 178 -30.85 13.75 32.38
CA SER A 178 -32.05 14.35 31.77
C SER A 178 -33.33 13.79 32.38
N SER A 179 -33.42 12.47 32.56
CA SER A 179 -34.59 11.86 33.20
C SER A 179 -34.71 12.27 34.68
N HIS A 180 -33.58 12.37 35.40
CA HIS A 180 -33.55 12.87 36.78
C HIS A 180 -34.04 14.33 36.86
N LEU A 181 -33.51 15.23 36.04
CA LEU A 181 -33.91 16.63 36.00
C LEU A 181 -35.38 16.80 35.59
N GLN A 182 -35.87 15.99 34.66
CA GLN A 182 -37.29 15.98 34.31
C GLN A 182 -38.16 15.52 35.49
N SER A 183 -37.70 14.53 36.25
CA SER A 183 -38.40 14.06 37.45
C SER A 183 -38.40 15.13 38.55
N ASP A 184 -37.27 15.82 38.78
CA ASP A 184 -37.16 16.93 39.74
C ASP A 184 -38.04 18.10 39.31
N LEU A 185 -38.05 18.47 38.04
CA LEU A 185 -38.92 19.53 37.54
C LEU A 185 -40.39 19.15 37.76
N ARG A 186 -40.76 17.89 37.52
CA ARG A 186 -42.12 17.38 37.77
C ARG A 186 -42.50 17.41 39.26
N THR A 187 -41.58 17.13 40.18
CA THR A 187 -41.85 17.23 41.62
C THR A 187 -42.01 18.69 42.05
N LEU A 188 -41.13 19.58 41.58
CA LEU A 188 -41.16 21.01 41.88
C LEU A 188 -42.39 21.73 41.30
N THR A 189 -42.88 21.28 40.13
CA THR A 189 -44.07 21.84 39.47
C THR A 189 -45.38 21.18 39.92
N SER A 190 -45.32 20.12 40.72
CA SER A 190 -46.52 19.45 41.23
C SER A 190 -47.24 20.32 42.28
N ALA A 191 -48.58 20.34 42.20
CA ALA A 191 -49.44 21.20 43.02
C ALA A 191 -49.26 21.11 44.56
N PRO A 192 -48.80 20.00 45.17
CA PRO A 192 -48.56 19.93 46.62
C PRO A 192 -47.10 20.18 47.04
N PHE A 193 -46.21 20.67 46.16
CA PHE A 193 -44.82 20.92 46.54
C PHE A 193 -44.72 21.99 47.64
N THR A 194 -44.36 21.58 48.85
CA THR A 194 -44.00 22.48 49.95
C THR A 194 -42.48 22.46 50.15
N PRO A 195 -41.78 23.60 50.07
CA PRO A 195 -40.35 23.63 50.33
C PRO A 195 -40.09 23.21 51.78
N GLU A 196 -39.15 22.29 51.97
CA GLU A 196 -38.79 21.79 53.30
C GLU A 196 -38.33 22.98 54.19
N PRO A 197 -38.90 23.16 55.39
CA PRO A 197 -38.67 24.37 56.21
C PRO A 197 -37.20 24.54 56.67
N ASN A 198 -36.41 23.47 56.60
CA ASN A 198 -34.99 23.46 56.99
C ASN A 198 -34.02 23.66 55.80
N LEU A 199 -34.52 23.89 54.59
CA LEU A 199 -33.70 24.09 53.39
C LEU A 199 -32.61 25.17 53.55
N PRO A 200 -32.89 26.41 54.02
CA PRO A 200 -31.85 27.44 54.13
C PRO A 200 -30.74 27.07 55.12
N LYS A 201 -31.07 26.38 56.21
CA LYS A 201 -30.08 25.86 57.17
C LYS A 201 -29.19 24.81 56.52
N ARG A 202 -29.78 23.81 55.85
CA ARG A 202 -29.01 22.77 55.13
C ARG A 202 -28.16 23.36 54.02
N THR A 203 -28.66 24.32 53.24
CA THR A 203 -27.87 24.98 52.18
C THR A 203 -26.68 25.73 52.74
N SER A 204 -26.83 26.40 53.89
CA SER A 204 -25.71 27.08 54.55
C SER A 204 -24.65 26.09 55.06
N GLU A 205 -25.10 24.94 55.58
CA GLU A 205 -24.23 23.89 56.08
C GLU A 205 -23.48 23.18 54.94
N THR A 206 -24.17 22.81 53.86
CA THR A 206 -23.53 22.21 52.68
C THR A 206 -22.54 23.18 52.04
N LEU A 207 -22.87 24.47 51.93
CA LEU A 207 -21.95 25.49 51.41
C LEU A 207 -20.70 25.63 52.29
N ARG A 208 -20.84 25.53 53.62
CA ARG A 208 -19.69 25.48 54.53
C ARG A 208 -18.85 24.22 54.33
N GLN A 209 -19.48 23.05 54.21
CA GLN A 209 -18.81 21.78 53.96
C GLN A 209 -18.07 21.78 52.62
N THR A 210 -18.69 22.30 51.54
CA THR A 210 -18.07 22.41 50.22
C THR A 210 -16.85 23.34 50.25
N LYS A 211 -16.93 24.48 50.96
CA LYS A 211 -15.77 25.37 51.14
C LYS A 211 -14.62 24.66 51.86
N LEU A 212 -14.93 23.88 52.90
CA LEU A 212 -13.93 23.10 53.62
C LEU A 212 -13.30 22.01 52.74
N LEU A 213 -14.12 21.28 51.97
CA LEU A 213 -13.62 20.26 51.04
C LEU A 213 -12.75 20.88 49.94
N LYS A 214 -13.15 22.03 49.38
CA LYS A 214 -12.35 22.74 48.37
C LYS A 214 -11.00 23.19 48.93
N ALA A 215 -10.97 23.67 50.17
CA ALA A 215 -9.72 24.00 50.86
C ALA A 215 -8.83 22.76 51.06
N LYS A 216 -9.41 21.63 51.49
CA LYS A 216 -8.68 20.36 51.62
C LYS A 216 -8.15 19.84 50.29
N ILE A 217 -8.91 19.94 49.20
CA ILE A 217 -8.44 19.53 47.87
C ILE A 217 -7.23 20.37 47.46
N ALA A 218 -7.30 21.70 47.62
CA ALA A 218 -6.17 22.57 47.34
C ALA A 218 -4.94 22.23 48.21
N GLU A 219 -5.15 21.88 49.48
CA GLU A 219 -4.07 21.41 50.37
C GLU A 219 -3.49 20.07 49.89
N TYR A 220 -4.30 19.12 49.44
CA TYR A 220 -3.83 17.85 48.89
C TYR A 220 -3.12 18.04 47.55
N ASP A 221 -3.58 18.95 46.70
CA ASP A 221 -2.91 19.30 45.45
C ASP A 221 -1.54 19.95 45.73
N GLU A 222 -1.45 20.81 46.76
CA GLU A 222 -0.19 21.40 47.21
C GLU A 222 0.74 20.34 47.82
N ARG A 223 0.22 19.43 48.65
CA ARG A 223 0.98 18.28 49.16
C ARG A 223 1.47 17.37 48.02
N LEU A 224 0.63 17.10 47.01
CA LEU A 224 1.00 16.30 45.85
C LEU A 224 2.10 16.97 45.03
N ARG A 225 1.97 18.28 44.77
CA ARG A 225 3.00 19.09 44.12
C ARG A 225 4.29 19.12 44.93
N ASN A 226 4.23 19.27 46.25
CA ASN A 226 5.40 19.26 47.12
C ASN A 226 6.01 17.87 47.28
N SER A 227 5.21 16.80 47.15
CA SER A 227 5.68 15.40 47.09
C SER A 227 6.15 14.97 45.70
N SER A 228 5.95 15.81 44.66
CA SER A 228 6.39 15.51 43.29
C SER A 228 7.90 15.68 43.11
N SER A 229 8.63 16.14 44.13
CA SER A 229 10.07 15.92 44.20
C SER A 229 10.33 14.45 44.52
N SER A 230 10.54 13.66 43.47
CA SER A 230 11.14 12.33 43.45
C SER A 230 10.86 11.46 44.69
N ILE A 231 10.05 10.40 44.52
CA ILE A 231 10.12 9.24 45.42
C ILE A 231 11.62 8.94 45.60
N PRO A 232 12.16 8.94 46.84
CA PRO A 232 13.58 8.69 47.03
C PRO A 232 13.93 7.37 46.35
N GLU A 233 14.84 7.40 45.39
CA GLU A 233 15.41 6.23 44.73
C GLU A 233 15.76 5.09 45.72
N PRO A 234 16.25 5.34 46.96
CA PRO A 234 16.44 4.27 47.93
C PRO A 234 15.15 3.53 48.33
N LEU A 235 14.01 4.23 48.41
CA LEU A 235 12.73 3.62 48.77
C LEU A 235 12.19 2.73 47.63
N LEU A 236 12.42 3.13 46.38
CA LEU A 236 12.02 2.35 45.21
C LEU A 236 12.88 1.09 45.10
N MET A 237 14.18 1.21 45.37
CA MET A 237 15.12 0.08 45.45
C MET A 237 14.78 -0.87 46.61
N GLU A 238 14.36 -0.34 47.77
CA GLU A 238 13.93 -1.15 48.92
C GLU A 238 12.64 -1.94 48.60
N VAL A 239 11.67 -1.32 47.94
CA VAL A 239 10.44 -2.00 47.49
C VAL A 239 10.75 -3.08 46.45
N GLU A 240 11.67 -2.82 45.52
CA GLU A 240 12.11 -3.81 44.54
C GLU A 240 12.82 -5.01 45.20
N GLN A 241 13.68 -4.75 46.19
CA GLN A 241 14.35 -5.79 46.97
C GLN A 241 13.36 -6.60 47.81
N ALA A 242 12.39 -5.95 48.45
CA ALA A 242 11.32 -6.62 49.18
C ALA A 242 10.45 -7.49 48.26
N GLY A 243 10.17 -7.02 47.03
CA GLY A 243 9.47 -7.79 46.01
C GLY A 243 10.22 -9.07 45.62
N LYS A 244 11.52 -8.96 45.35
CA LYS A 244 12.38 -10.13 45.04
C LYS A 244 12.44 -11.13 46.20
N ALA A 245 12.53 -10.64 47.44
CA ALA A 245 12.53 -11.51 48.62
C ALA A 245 11.18 -12.24 48.80
N ALA A 246 10.06 -11.56 48.54
CA ALA A 246 8.74 -12.17 48.59
C ALA A 246 8.57 -13.27 47.53
N GLU A 247 9.06 -13.05 46.32
CA GLU A 247 9.00 -14.05 45.24
C GLU A 247 9.78 -15.33 45.60
N VAL A 248 10.96 -15.20 46.21
CA VAL A 248 11.73 -16.35 46.72
C VAL A 248 10.97 -17.09 47.82
N LEU A 249 10.32 -16.36 48.73
CA LEU A 249 9.50 -16.98 49.78
C LEU A 249 8.27 -17.70 49.22
N MET A 250 7.64 -17.16 48.17
CA MET A 250 6.51 -17.81 47.49
C MET A 250 6.94 -19.09 46.78
N GLN A 251 8.10 -19.10 46.10
CA GLN A 251 8.65 -20.33 45.52
C GLN A 251 8.92 -21.39 46.59
N ARG A 252 9.52 -20.98 47.71
CA ARG A 252 9.78 -21.89 48.83
C ARG A 252 8.48 -22.41 49.47
N LEU A 253 7.46 -21.57 49.56
CA LEU A 253 6.14 -21.98 50.07
C LEU A 253 5.54 -23.03 49.14
N ALA A 254 5.55 -22.80 47.81
CA ALA A 254 5.07 -23.76 46.83
C ALA A 254 5.81 -25.11 46.90
N ASP A 255 7.13 -25.09 47.09
CA ASP A 255 7.92 -26.32 47.29
C ASP A 255 7.53 -27.07 48.57
N VAL A 256 7.26 -26.34 49.66
CA VAL A 256 6.86 -26.92 50.94
C VAL A 256 5.44 -27.47 50.85
N GLU A 257 4.51 -26.73 50.24
CA GLU A 257 3.15 -27.19 49.97
C GLU A 257 3.14 -28.44 49.09
N GLY A 258 3.97 -28.48 48.04
CA GLY A 258 4.15 -29.67 47.20
C GLY A 258 4.67 -30.87 47.98
N LYS A 259 5.58 -30.67 48.93
CA LYS A 259 6.05 -31.74 49.83
C LYS A 259 4.98 -32.19 50.82
N ILE A 260 4.16 -31.27 51.32
CA ILE A 260 3.07 -31.57 52.26
C ILE A 260 1.94 -32.32 51.56
N ALA A 261 1.61 -31.97 50.31
CA ALA A 261 0.57 -32.63 49.52
C ALA A 261 0.81 -34.14 49.35
N ILE A 262 2.08 -34.58 49.31
CA ILE A 262 2.45 -36.01 49.24
C ILE A 262 2.00 -36.77 50.51
N TYR A 263 1.91 -36.09 51.65
CA TYR A 263 1.49 -36.65 52.92
C TYR A 263 0.02 -36.36 53.24
N GLU A 264 -0.71 -35.68 52.34
CA GLU A 264 -2.13 -35.40 52.51
C GLU A 264 -2.92 -36.71 52.48
N GLY A 265 -3.52 -37.07 53.61
CA GLY A 265 -4.23 -38.34 53.81
C GLY A 265 -3.46 -39.39 54.62
N VAL A 266 -2.19 -39.15 54.97
CA VAL A 266 -1.46 -39.98 55.94
C VAL A 266 -1.89 -39.58 57.35
N SER A 267 -2.40 -40.52 58.15
CA SER A 267 -2.75 -40.26 59.55
C SER A 267 -1.50 -39.76 60.32
N PRO A 268 -1.62 -38.71 61.16
CA PRO A 268 -0.49 -38.14 61.89
C PRO A 268 0.14 -39.12 62.90
N GLU A 269 -0.56 -40.21 63.27
CA GLU A 269 -0.08 -41.20 64.22
C GLU A 269 0.74 -42.32 63.56
N PRO A 270 2.03 -42.49 63.91
CA PRO A 270 2.93 -43.44 63.24
C PRO A 270 2.57 -44.92 63.51
N ARG A 271 1.68 -45.18 64.48
CA ARG A 271 1.15 -46.52 64.76
C ARG A 271 0.09 -46.93 63.73
N GLU A 272 -0.75 -45.99 63.32
CA GLU A 272 -1.84 -46.25 62.37
C GLU A 272 -1.32 -46.46 60.95
N VAL A 273 -0.33 -45.66 60.53
CA VAL A 273 0.38 -45.84 59.25
C VAL A 273 1.04 -47.22 59.18
N ARG A 274 1.68 -47.65 60.27
CA ARG A 274 2.27 -49.00 60.35
C ARG A 274 1.22 -50.10 60.25
N ARG A 275 0.05 -49.92 60.85
CA ARG A 275 -1.06 -50.87 60.74
C ARG A 275 -1.55 -50.96 59.29
N GLN A 276 -1.85 -49.83 58.66
CA GLN A 276 -2.29 -49.78 57.26
C GLN A 276 -1.26 -50.39 56.31
N MET A 277 0.03 -50.09 56.50
CA MET A 277 1.12 -50.70 55.71
C MET A 277 1.18 -52.22 55.89
N GLN A 278 0.97 -52.73 57.11
CA GLN A 278 0.91 -54.17 57.36
C GLN A 278 -0.34 -54.80 56.75
N ASP A 279 -1.49 -54.14 56.82
CA ASP A 279 -2.75 -54.61 56.21
C ASP A 279 -2.59 -54.72 54.68
N LEU A 280 -2.06 -53.68 54.02
CA LEU A 280 -1.75 -53.69 52.58
C LEU A 280 -0.70 -54.75 52.19
N ARG A 281 0.31 -54.98 53.03
CA ARG A 281 1.28 -56.06 52.80
C ARG A 281 0.63 -57.44 52.89
N ARG A 282 -0.25 -57.66 53.85
CA ARG A 282 -1.02 -58.91 53.95
C ARG A 282 -1.92 -59.10 52.73
N GLU A 283 -2.58 -58.05 52.26
CA GLU A 283 -3.36 -58.09 51.02
C GLU A 283 -2.50 -58.46 49.81
N LEU A 284 -1.34 -57.82 49.64
CA LEU A 284 -0.39 -58.15 48.57
C LEU A 284 0.05 -59.62 48.65
N GLU A 285 0.41 -60.11 49.84
CA GLU A 285 0.79 -61.51 50.05
C GLU A 285 -0.36 -62.47 49.74
N MET A 286 -1.60 -62.12 50.09
CA MET A 286 -2.78 -62.90 49.70
C MET A 286 -2.95 -62.94 48.18
N TRP A 287 -2.80 -61.80 47.49
CA TRP A 287 -2.86 -61.76 46.01
C TRP A 287 -1.75 -62.55 45.36
N VAL A 288 -0.54 -62.51 45.91
CA VAL A 288 0.60 -63.31 45.45
C VAL A 288 0.32 -64.79 45.64
N ARG A 289 -0.14 -65.22 46.83
CA ARG A 289 -0.52 -66.63 47.06
C ARG A 289 -1.62 -67.08 46.12
N ARG A 290 -2.66 -66.26 45.94
CA ARG A 290 -3.76 -66.59 45.01
C ARG A 290 -3.29 -66.70 43.57
N ARG A 291 -2.36 -65.83 43.15
CA ARG A 291 -1.71 -65.92 41.84
C ARG A 291 -0.91 -67.22 41.72
N ASP A 292 -0.13 -67.55 42.73
CA ASP A 292 0.74 -68.72 42.73
C ASP A 292 -0.10 -70.02 42.79
N GLU A 293 -1.20 -70.08 43.54
CA GLU A 293 -2.19 -71.17 43.53
C GLU A 293 -2.85 -71.34 42.16
N LEU A 294 -3.27 -70.24 41.52
CA LEU A 294 -3.83 -70.28 40.17
C LEU A 294 -2.78 -70.73 39.14
N PHE A 295 -1.52 -70.34 39.33
CA PHE A 295 -0.41 -70.75 38.47
C PHE A 295 -0.06 -72.22 38.64
N GLU A 296 0.02 -72.72 39.88
CA GLU A 296 0.21 -74.14 40.18
C GLU A 296 -0.96 -74.98 39.67
N GLY A 297 -2.21 -74.50 39.76
CA GLY A 297 -3.36 -75.15 39.15
C GLY A 297 -3.26 -75.26 37.63
N LEU A 298 -2.67 -74.25 36.96
CA LEU A 298 -2.44 -74.25 35.52
C LEU A 298 -1.28 -75.16 35.10
N VAL A 299 -0.21 -75.24 35.91
CA VAL A 299 1.00 -76.04 35.63
C VAL A 299 0.85 -77.50 36.07
N GLY A 300 0.12 -77.77 37.16
CA GLY A 300 -0.16 -79.12 37.68
C GLY A 300 -1.39 -79.80 37.05
N GLY A 301 -2.32 -79.04 36.47
CA GLY A 301 -3.49 -79.56 35.75
C GLY A 301 -3.22 -80.01 34.30
N GLY A 302 -2.02 -79.74 33.76
CA GLY A 302 -1.63 -80.04 32.37
C GLY A 302 -0.77 -81.31 32.18
N GLY A 303 -0.52 -82.10 33.23
CA GLY A 303 0.45 -83.20 33.24
C GLY A 303 -0.08 -84.59 33.62
N GLY A 304 -1.40 -84.80 33.65
CA GLY A 304 -2.04 -86.10 33.92
C GLY A 304 -2.47 -86.83 32.66
N GLY A 305 -1.52 -87.15 31.77
CA GLY A 305 -1.80 -87.80 30.48
C GLY A 305 -0.60 -88.55 29.92
N GLY A 306 -0.23 -89.68 30.53
CA GLY A 306 0.55 -90.73 29.86
C GLY A 306 1.83 -91.18 30.57
N ARG A 307 1.72 -92.23 31.41
CA ARG A 307 2.42 -93.53 31.23
C ARG A 307 2.25 -94.42 32.47
N ARG A 308 1.55 -95.55 32.22
CA ARG A 308 1.63 -96.89 32.83
C ARG A 308 1.56 -97.03 34.34
#